data_AF-A0A6I1DX29-F1
#
_entry.id   AF-A0A6I1DX29-F1
#
_cell.length_a   1.000
_cell.length_b   1.000
_cell.length_c   1.000
_cell.angle_alpha   90.00
_cell.angle_beta   90.00
_cell.angle_gamma   90.00
#
_symmetry.space_group_name_H-M   'P 1'
#
loop_
_entity.id
_entity.type
_entity.pdbx_description
1 polymer ?
#
loop_
_entity_poly.entity_id
_entity_poly.type
_entity_poly.pdbx_seq_one_letter_code
_entity_poly.pdbx_strand_id
1 'polypeptide(L)'
;SLGDTIAGLHAALGILLALFERQNSARGQVVDIALYESVFNLLEGVIPEFDGAGVIREPAGSTVTGIVPTNTYRCADRKFVVIGGNGDSIFKRLMAAAGR
;
A
#
# COMPACT_ATOMS: atom_id res chain seq x y z
N SER A 1 13.28 -5.97 5.88
CA SER A 1 13.39 -6.73 4.62
C SER A 1 12.09 -6.63 3.81
N LEU A 2 11.61 -5.40 3.55
CA LEU A 2 10.37 -5.19 2.76
C LEU A 2 10.65 -5.43 1.28
N GLY A 3 11.68 -4.78 0.74
CA GLY A 3 12.11 -4.93 -0.65
C GLY A 3 12.39 -6.39 -1.01
N ASP A 4 13.14 -7.11 -0.17
CA ASP A 4 13.45 -8.52 -0.43
C ASP A 4 12.20 -9.40 -0.45
N THR A 5 11.25 -9.18 0.48
CA THR A 5 9.99 -9.94 0.55
C THR A 5 9.16 -9.73 -0.71
N ILE A 6 9.05 -8.49 -1.18
CA ILE A 6 8.23 -8.13 -2.34
C ILE A 6 8.89 -8.56 -3.64
N ALA A 7 10.21 -8.42 -3.76
CA ALA A 7 10.95 -8.99 -4.88
C ALA A 7 10.82 -10.52 -4.92
N GLY A 8 10.85 -11.18 -3.77
CA GLY A 8 10.57 -12.62 -3.67
C GLY A 8 9.16 -12.99 -4.14
N LEU A 9 8.14 -12.18 -3.82
CA LEU A 9 6.78 -12.37 -4.31
C LEU A 9 6.67 -12.15 -5.84
N HIS A 10 7.31 -11.11 -6.37
CA HIS A 10 7.39 -10.90 -7.82
C HIS A 10 8.11 -12.06 -8.50
N ALA A 11 9.14 -12.63 -7.86
CA ALA A 11 9.85 -13.81 -8.37
C ALA A 11 8.97 -15.04 -8.43
N ALA A 12 8.29 -15.33 -7.32
CA ALA A 12 7.37 -16.46 -7.27
C ALA A 12 6.28 -16.33 -8.34
N LEU A 13 5.68 -15.15 -8.47
CA LEU A 13 4.65 -14.90 -9.48
C LEU A 13 5.19 -15.00 -10.91
N GLY A 14 6.33 -14.37 -11.20
CA GLY A 14 6.96 -14.40 -12.51
C GLY A 14 7.36 -15.82 -12.94
N ILE A 15 7.89 -16.63 -12.01
CA ILE A 15 8.21 -18.04 -12.25
C ILE A 15 6.94 -18.85 -12.55
N LEU A 16 5.86 -18.65 -11.78
CA LEU A 16 4.58 -19.33 -12.02
C LEU A 16 4.01 -18.99 -13.39
N LEU A 17 4.04 -17.71 -13.78
CA LEU A 17 3.58 -17.27 -15.11
C LEU A 17 4.47 -17.81 -16.24
N ALA A 18 5.79 -17.86 -16.04
CA ALA A 18 6.71 -18.46 -17.00
C ALA A 18 6.46 -19.96 -17.20
N LEU A 19 6.20 -20.69 -16.10
CA LEU A 19 5.84 -22.11 -16.15
C LEU A 19 4.48 -22.34 -16.81
N PHE A 20 3.52 -21.44 -16.59
CA PHE A 20 2.22 -21.48 -17.24
C PHE A 20 2.33 -21.27 -18.76
N GLU A 21 3.08 -20.25 -19.19
CA GLU A 21 3.32 -19.97 -20.61
C GLU A 21 4.03 -21.13 -21.32
N ARG A 22 4.99 -21.77 -20.64
CA ARG A 22 5.71 -22.94 -21.15
C ARG A 22 4.79 -24.10 -21.53
N GLN A 23 3.61 -24.23 -20.92
CA GLN A 23 2.65 -25.28 -21.28
C GLN A 23 2.13 -25.11 -22.72
N ASN A 24 2.09 -23.88 -23.22
CA ASN A 24 1.64 -23.56 -24.57
C ASN A 24 2.82 -23.48 -25.54
N SER A 25 3.90 -22.81 -25.15
CA SER A 25 5.03 -22.51 -26.06
C SER A 25 6.10 -23.59 -26.10
N ALA A 26 6.14 -24.47 -25.09
CA ALA A 26 7.25 -25.39 -24.81
C ALA A 26 8.62 -24.70 -24.62
N ARG A 27 8.65 -23.38 -24.39
CA ARG A 27 9.89 -22.59 -24.22
C ARG A 27 10.01 -22.03 -22.82
N GLY A 28 11.26 -21.90 -22.35
CA GLY A 28 11.57 -21.14 -21.14
C GLY A 28 11.70 -19.64 -21.44
N GLN A 29 11.77 -18.85 -20.38
CA GLN A 29 11.98 -17.40 -20.43
C GLN A 29 12.77 -16.92 -19.21
N VAL A 30 13.33 -15.71 -19.30
CA VAL A 30 14.05 -15.06 -18.20
C VAL A 30 13.05 -14.19 -17.43
N VAL A 31 13.03 -14.35 -16.11
CA VAL A 31 12.29 -13.47 -15.20
C VAL A 31 13.31 -12.54 -14.54
N ASP A 32 13.36 -11.29 -14.99
CA ASP A 32 14.22 -10.26 -14.41
C ASP A 32 13.47 -9.51 -13.30
N ILE A 33 14.15 -9.26 -12.19
CA ILE A 33 13.55 -8.73 -10.97
C ILE A 33 14.54 -7.81 -10.30
N ALA A 34 14.16 -6.54 -10.20
CA ALA A 34 14.90 -5.59 -9.40
C ALA A 34 14.18 -5.31 -8.07
N LEU A 35 14.97 -5.26 -6.98
CA LEU A 35 14.50 -4.88 -5.65
C LEU A 35 13.87 -3.48 -5.66
N TYR A 36 14.47 -2.54 -6.40
CA TYR A 36 13.98 -1.17 -6.44
C TYR A 36 12.66 -1.07 -7.20
N GLU A 37 12.46 -1.82 -8.29
CA GLU A 37 11.21 -1.85 -9.05
C GLU A 37 10.08 -2.47 -8.23
N SER A 38 10.41 -3.49 -7.45
CA SER A 38 9.48 -4.14 -6.52
C SER A 38 8.95 -3.17 -5.46
N VAL A 39 9.82 -2.31 -4.91
CA VAL A 39 9.42 -1.27 -3.97
C VAL A 39 8.72 -0.11 -4.68
N PHE A 40 9.17 0.25 -5.88
CA PHE A 40 8.57 1.32 -6.69
C PHE A 40 7.10 1.00 -7.03
N ASN A 41 6.78 -0.26 -7.33
CA ASN A 41 5.40 -0.70 -7.58
C ASN A 41 4.47 -0.40 -6.39
N LEU A 42 4.94 -0.54 -5.15
CA LEU A 42 4.17 -0.25 -3.95
C LEU A 42 3.95 1.24 -3.66
N LEU A 43 4.64 2.14 -4.36
CA LEU A 43 4.43 3.57 -4.19
C LEU A 43 3.03 4.00 -4.66
N GLU A 44 2.39 3.20 -5.52
CA GLU A 44 0.99 3.34 -5.97
C GLU A 44 0.61 4.81 -6.24
N GLY A 45 -0.12 5.46 -5.34
CA GLY A 45 -0.61 6.83 -5.49
C GLY A 45 0.48 7.92 -5.48
N VAL A 46 1.69 7.65 -4.97
CA VAL A 46 2.79 8.64 -4.95
C VAL A 46 3.25 8.97 -6.38
N ILE A 47 3.27 7.97 -7.26
CA ILE A 47 3.76 8.12 -8.64
C ILE A 47 2.89 9.06 -9.47
N PRO A 48 1.55 8.87 -9.58
CA PRO A 48 0.69 9.79 -10.32
C PRO A 48 0.58 11.17 -9.66
N GLU A 49 0.73 11.29 -8.34
CA GLU A 49 0.81 12.60 -7.67
C GLU A 49 2.04 13.39 -8.15
N PHE A 50 3.19 12.74 -8.25
CA PHE A 50 4.41 13.35 -8.74
C PHE A 50 4.31 13.66 -10.24
N ASP A 51 3.94 12.70 -11.08
CA ASP A 51 3.89 12.85 -12.53
C ASP A 51 2.80 13.83 -12.99
N GLY A 52 1.61 13.77 -12.37
CA GLY A 52 0.45 14.57 -12.75
C GLY A 52 0.40 15.96 -12.14
N ALA A 53 0.94 16.16 -10.92
CA ALA A 53 0.85 17.42 -10.20
C ALA A 53 2.21 18.03 -9.81
N GLY A 54 3.32 17.35 -10.11
CA GLY A 54 4.67 17.80 -9.73
C GLY A 54 4.91 17.80 -8.21
N VAL A 55 4.07 17.11 -7.45
CA VAL A 55 4.12 17.12 -5.98
C VAL A 55 5.03 16.02 -5.48
N ILE A 56 6.01 16.39 -4.66
CA ILE A 56 6.86 15.43 -3.94
C ILE A 56 6.18 15.11 -2.61
N ARG A 57 5.74 13.85 -2.44
CA ARG A 57 5.10 13.37 -1.21
C ARG A 57 6.12 13.32 -0.07
N GLU A 58 5.87 14.08 0.98
CA GLU A 58 6.65 14.06 2.22
C GLU A 58 6.10 13.06 3.25
N PRO A 59 6.90 12.66 4.26
CA PRO A 59 6.41 11.84 5.36
C PRO A 59 5.19 12.46 6.08
N ALA A 60 4.05 11.76 6.09
CA ALA A 60 2.78 12.26 6.63
C ALA A 60 2.43 11.74 8.05
N GLY A 61 3.34 10.98 8.67
CA GLY A 61 3.07 10.29 9.93
C GLY A 61 2.04 9.16 9.77
N SER A 62 1.18 8.98 10.77
CA SER A 62 0.16 7.92 10.79
C SER A 62 -1.17 8.30 10.13
N THR A 63 -1.27 9.53 9.61
CA THR A 63 -2.49 10.05 8.98
C THR A 63 -2.49 9.67 7.52
N VAL A 64 -3.66 9.33 6.97
CA VAL A 64 -3.84 9.34 5.53
C VAL A 64 -4.13 10.78 5.11
N THR A 65 -3.15 11.45 4.51
CA THR A 65 -3.23 12.87 4.13
C THR A 65 -4.50 13.17 3.35
N GLY A 66 -5.27 14.16 3.79
CA GLY A 66 -6.53 14.57 3.15
C GLY A 66 -7.75 13.71 3.50
N ILE A 67 -7.59 12.63 4.28
CA ILE A 67 -8.67 11.71 4.64
C ILE A 67 -8.83 11.69 6.17
N VAL A 68 -9.86 12.37 6.67
CA VAL A 68 -10.10 12.54 8.12
C VAL A 68 -11.51 12.07 8.50
N PRO A 69 -11.68 11.37 9.64
CA PRO A 69 -10.66 10.84 10.55
C PRO A 69 -10.13 9.47 10.10
N THR A 70 -8.98 9.45 9.40
CA THR A 70 -8.21 8.22 9.14
C THR A 70 -6.81 8.35 9.72
N ASN A 71 -6.65 7.90 10.97
CA ASN A 71 -5.40 8.07 11.72
C ASN A 71 -5.25 7.05 12.86
N THR A 72 -4.06 7.04 13.46
CA THR A 72 -3.73 6.29 14.68
C THR A 72 -3.80 7.22 15.90
N TYR A 73 -4.61 6.85 16.89
CA TYR A 73 -4.84 7.65 18.10
C TYR A 73 -4.35 6.90 19.34
N ARG A 74 -3.74 7.62 20.28
CA ARG A 74 -3.26 7.04 21.54
C ARG A 74 -4.38 6.97 22.57
N CYS A 75 -4.56 5.79 23.15
CA CYS A 75 -5.54 5.51 24.20
C CYS A 75 -4.96 5.81 25.60
N ALA A 76 -5.84 5.85 26.61
CA ALA A 76 -5.47 6.10 28.01
C ALA A 76 -4.51 5.04 28.58
N ASP A 77 -4.59 3.80 28.12
CA ASP A 77 -3.69 2.69 28.48
C ASP A 77 -2.35 2.74 27.72
N ARG A 78 -2.07 3.85 27.03
CA ARG A 78 -0.89 4.09 26.18
C ARG A 78 -0.77 3.18 24.96
N LYS A 79 -1.78 2.37 24.64
CA LYS A 79 -1.86 1.66 23.36
C LYS A 79 -2.43 2.57 22.28
N PHE A 80 -2.43 2.09 21.05
CA PHE A 80 -2.92 2.84 19.90
C PHE A 80 -4.11 2.13 19.26
N VAL A 81 -5.05 2.92 18.75
CA VAL A 81 -6.16 2.47 17.92
C VAL A 81 -6.10 3.14 16.57
N VAL A 82 -6.31 2.38 15.50
CA VAL A 82 -6.46 2.92 14.15
C VAL A 82 -7.95 3.15 13.91
N ILE A 83 -8.32 4.38 13.56
CA ILE A 83 -9.70 4.75 13.21
C ILE A 83 -9.69 5.19 11.76
N GLY A 84 -10.50 4.53 10.92
CA GLY A 84 -10.83 4.93 9.55
C GLY A 84 -12.31 5.30 9.48
N GLY A 85 -12.63 6.57 9.72
CA GLY A 85 -14.00 7.08 9.85
C GLY A 85 -14.36 8.16 8.85
N ASN A 86 -13.68 8.21 7.72
CA ASN A 86 -13.75 9.28 6.72
C ASN A 86 -15.03 9.29 5.84
N GLY A 87 -15.87 8.27 5.94
CA GLY A 87 -17.18 8.28 5.27
C GLY A 87 -18.26 8.91 6.16
N ASP A 88 -19.13 9.75 5.60
CA ASP A 88 -20.15 10.50 6.34
C ASP A 88 -20.97 9.68 7.35
N SER A 89 -21.47 8.51 6.93
CA SER A 89 -22.27 7.64 7.80
C SER A 89 -21.44 7.02 8.92
N ILE A 90 -20.17 6.69 8.62
CA ILE A 90 -19.21 6.15 9.58
C ILE A 90 -18.82 7.23 10.58
N PHE A 91 -18.56 8.46 10.10
CA PHE A 91 -18.24 9.61 10.92
C PHE A 91 -19.36 9.91 11.91
N LYS A 92 -20.62 9.98 11.47
CA LYS A 92 -21.77 10.19 12.36
C LYS A 92 -21.87 9.13 13.46
N ARG A 93 -21.67 7.85 13.11
CA ARG A 93 -21.67 6.75 14.08
C ARG A 93 -20.48 6.81 15.03
N LEU A 94 -19.31 7.21 14.54
CA LEU A 94 -18.11 7.41 15.34
C LEU A 94 -18.32 8.53 16.37
N MET A 95 -18.89 9.66 15.96
CA MET A 95 -19.20 10.78 16.85
C MET A 95 -20.19 10.36 17.94
N ALA A 96 -21.27 9.66 17.56
CA ALA A 96 -22.20 9.10 18.52
C ALA A 96 -21.52 8.16 19.53
N ALA A 97 -20.62 7.27 19.08
CA ALA A 97 -19.85 6.38 19.94
C ALA A 97 -18.85 7.13 20.84
N ALA A 98 -18.33 8.26 20.37
CA ALA A 98 -17.44 9.15 21.13
C ALA A 98 -18.21 10.10 22.08
N GLY A 99 -19.54 10.05 22.11
CA GLY A 99 -20.38 10.93 22.91
C GLY A 99 -20.43 12.37 22.40
N ARG A 100 -20.34 12.57 21.07
CA ARG A 100 -20.40 13.87 20.40
C ARG A 100 -21.44 13.91 19.29
#